data_AF-A0AAU9KXV9-F1
#
_entry.id   AF-A0AAU9KXV9-F1
#
_cell.length_a   1.000
_cell.length_b   1.000
_cell.length_c   1.000
_cell.angle_alpha   90.00
_cell.angle_beta   90.00
_cell.angle_gamma   90.00
#
_symmetry.space_group_name_H-M   'P 1'
#
loop_
_entity.id
_entity.type
_entity.pdbx_description
1 polymer ?
#
loop_
_entity_poly.entity_id
_entity_poly.type
_entity_poly.pdbx_seq_one_letter_code
_entity_poly.pdbx_strand_id
1 'polypeptide(L)'
;MATPNFHAPNQEMPPSDGFNRVKFVKNGPVKRGPPGWSLFLGTFVVTSVGFYLVGQHNKHQREVAKEERENRIALLAFLQAEADVEYLEQEKHILEKERQVMKNVPGWVAGQSPYHSDRYQAPLWAQKK
;
A
#
# COMPACT_ATOMS: atom_id res chain seq x y z
N MET A 1 79.48 66.52 -20.81
CA MET A 1 78.66 65.28 -20.87
C MET A 1 77.87 65.23 -19.57
N ALA A 2 76.54 65.10 -19.61
CA ALA A 2 75.75 65.05 -18.39
C ALA A 2 76.12 63.78 -17.58
N THR A 3 76.29 63.91 -16.27
CA THR A 3 76.63 62.80 -15.36
C THR A 3 75.52 61.74 -15.39
N PRO A 4 75.83 60.43 -15.44
CA PRO A 4 74.82 59.39 -15.40
C PRO A 4 73.98 59.50 -14.11
N ASN A 5 72.66 59.37 -14.23
CA ASN A 5 71.78 59.39 -13.07
C ASN A 5 71.79 58.00 -12.42
N PHE A 6 72.37 57.90 -11.23
CA PHE A 6 72.48 56.66 -10.46
C PHE A 6 71.34 56.46 -9.44
N HIS A 7 70.22 57.20 -9.58
CA HIS A 7 69.05 56.97 -8.73
C HIS A 7 68.52 55.54 -8.92
N ALA A 8 68.15 54.90 -7.81
CA ALA A 8 67.54 53.58 -7.85
C ALA A 8 66.22 53.65 -8.65
N PRO A 9 66.00 52.79 -9.64
CA PRO A 9 64.74 52.78 -10.39
C PRO A 9 63.59 52.46 -9.43
N ASN A 10 62.51 53.23 -9.50
CA ASN A 10 61.30 52.96 -8.73
C ASN A 10 60.62 51.70 -9.30
N GLN A 11 60.86 50.56 -8.67
CA GLN A 11 60.32 49.26 -9.07
C GLN A 11 59.19 48.87 -8.11
N GLU A 12 58.20 48.14 -8.63
CA GLU A 12 57.17 47.51 -7.79
C GLU A 12 57.82 46.39 -6.97
N MET A 13 57.93 46.62 -5.67
CA MET A 13 58.56 45.70 -4.73
C MET A 13 57.53 45.18 -3.72
N PRO A 14 57.69 43.96 -3.19
CA PRO A 14 56.89 43.52 -2.06
C PRO A 14 57.07 44.48 -0.87
N PRO A 15 56.08 44.58 0.03
CA PRO A 15 56.26 45.28 1.29
C PRO A 15 57.51 44.78 2.02
N SER A 16 58.16 45.64 2.80
CA SER A 16 59.38 45.28 3.54
C SER A 16 59.20 44.08 4.49
N ASP A 17 57.96 43.82 4.93
CA ASP A 17 57.57 42.70 5.80
C ASP A 17 56.94 41.51 5.04
N GLY A 18 56.85 41.59 3.71
CA GLY A 18 56.27 40.56 2.84
C GLY A 18 54.74 40.56 2.76
N PHE A 19 54.17 39.62 1.99
CA PHE A 19 52.72 39.45 1.85
C PHE A 19 52.15 38.52 2.93
N ASN A 20 50.87 38.72 3.26
CA ASN A 20 50.13 37.83 4.15
C ASN A 20 50.18 36.37 3.65
N ARG A 21 50.35 35.44 4.59
CA ARG A 21 50.40 34.00 4.29
C ARG A 21 49.04 33.52 3.83
N VAL A 22 48.93 33.15 2.56
CA VAL A 22 47.74 32.51 2.00
C VAL A 22 47.74 31.03 2.40
N LYS A 23 46.63 30.55 2.96
CA LYS A 23 46.46 29.11 3.22
C LYS A 23 46.24 28.39 1.90
N PHE A 24 47.22 27.60 1.47
CA PHE A 24 47.15 26.77 0.26
C PHE A 24 46.64 25.34 0.52
N VAL A 25 46.23 25.04 1.76
CA VAL A 25 45.72 23.72 2.16
C VAL A 25 44.19 23.68 2.22
N LYS A 26 43.62 22.49 1.99
CA LYS A 26 42.18 22.25 2.06
C LYS A 26 41.61 22.67 3.43
N ASN A 27 40.72 23.67 3.43
CA ASN A 27 40.06 24.17 4.64
C ASN A 27 38.79 23.36 4.99
N GLY A 28 38.96 22.08 5.32
CA GLY A 28 37.87 21.23 5.79
C GLY A 28 38.23 20.59 7.13
N PRO A 29 37.29 20.47 8.08
CA PRO A 29 37.50 19.68 9.28
C PRO A 29 37.78 18.23 8.88
N VAL A 30 38.82 17.65 9.47
CA VAL A 30 39.33 16.29 9.16
C VAL A 30 38.27 15.22 9.41
N LYS A 31 37.33 15.48 10.32
CA LYS A 31 36.19 14.61 10.62
C LYS A 31 34.91 15.45 10.66
N ARG A 32 33.87 15.00 9.96
CA ARG A 32 32.52 15.58 9.97
C ARG A 32 31.52 14.48 10.32
N GLY A 33 30.62 14.77 11.25
CA GLY A 33 29.54 13.86 11.64
C GLY A 33 29.94 12.76 12.62
N PRO A 34 28.94 11.99 13.08
CA PRO A 34 29.13 10.90 14.03
C PRO A 34 29.83 9.70 13.37
N PRO A 35 30.56 8.87 14.13
CA PRO A 35 31.30 7.74 13.59
C PRO A 35 30.37 6.67 12.99
N GLY A 36 30.80 5.94 11.97
CA GLY A 36 29.93 5.00 11.22
C GLY A 36 29.19 3.97 12.08
N TRP A 37 29.83 3.43 13.12
CA TRP A 37 29.19 2.48 14.04
C TRP A 37 27.97 3.07 14.78
N SER A 38 28.02 4.37 15.10
CA SER A 38 26.92 5.04 15.81
C SER A 38 25.70 5.25 14.90
N LEU A 39 25.93 5.44 13.60
CA LEU A 39 24.85 5.47 12.60
C LEU A 39 24.21 4.09 12.47
N PHE A 40 25.00 3.02 12.42
CA PHE A 40 24.47 1.65 12.39
C PHE A 40 23.65 1.32 13.64
N LEU A 41 24.14 1.70 14.82
CA LEU A 41 23.42 1.51 16.07
C LEU A 41 22.10 2.30 16.09
N GLY A 42 22.13 3.57 15.66
CA GLY A 42 20.93 4.40 15.57
C GLY A 42 19.87 3.79 14.66
N THR A 43 20.27 3.37 13.45
CA THR A 43 19.36 2.70 12.51
C THR A 43 18.82 1.40 13.08
N PHE A 44 19.66 0.58 13.71
CA PHE A 44 19.25 -0.69 14.31
C PHE A 44 18.20 -0.50 15.41
N VAL A 45 18.39 0.48 16.30
CA VAL A 45 17.43 0.79 17.36
C VAL A 45 16.10 1.27 16.79
N VAL A 46 16.13 2.22 15.86
CA VAL A 46 14.90 2.76 15.23
C VAL A 46 14.13 1.65 14.51
N THR A 47 14.84 0.79 13.78
CA THR A 47 14.23 -0.31 13.03
C THR A 47 13.61 -1.34 13.97
N SER A 48 14.32 -1.72 15.04
CA SER A 48 13.84 -2.70 16.02
C SER A 48 12.59 -2.21 16.76
N VAL A 49 12.58 -0.95 17.19
CA VAL A 49 11.41 -0.32 17.81
C VAL A 49 10.25 -0.21 16.82
N GLY A 50 10.53 0.18 15.57
CA GLY A 50 9.54 0.24 14.50
C GLY A 50 8.84 -1.11 14.28
N PHE A 51 9.59 -2.20 14.19
CA PHE A 51 9.02 -3.54 14.04
C PHE A 51 8.20 -3.98 15.24
N TYR A 52 8.60 -3.63 16.46
CA TYR A 52 7.81 -3.91 17.66
C TYR A 52 6.45 -3.22 17.61
N LEU A 53 6.42 -1.92 17.27
CA LEU A 53 5.18 -1.14 17.17
C LEU A 53 4.26 -1.66 16.06
N VAL A 54 4.83 -2.00 14.89
CA VAL A 54 4.08 -2.64 13.79
C VAL A 54 3.51 -3.99 14.23
N GLY A 55 4.27 -4.78 14.99
CA GLY A 55 3.81 -6.04 15.56
C GLY A 55 2.59 -5.87 16.47
N GLN A 56 2.61 -4.86 17.35
CA GLN A 56 1.47 -4.55 18.22
C GLN A 56 0.25 -4.07 17.42
N HIS A 57 0.47 -3.18 16.44
CA HIS A 57 -0.61 -2.71 15.58
C HIS A 57 -1.26 -3.85 14.78
N ASN A 58 -0.45 -4.77 14.23
CA ASN A 58 -0.96 -5.91 13.49
C ASN A 58 -1.79 -6.86 14.35
N LYS A 59 -1.47 -7.00 15.64
CA LYS A 59 -2.30 -7.77 16.58
C LYS A 59 -3.66 -7.11 16.77
N HIS A 60 -3.67 -5.80 17.01
CA HIS A 60 -4.91 -5.04 17.16
C HIS A 60 -5.78 -5.11 15.90
N GLN A 61 -5.20 -4.94 14.71
CA GLN A 61 -5.94 -5.05 13.45
C GLN A 61 -6.56 -6.44 13.24
N ARG A 62 -5.88 -7.51 13.69
CA ARG A 62 -6.44 -8.87 13.65
C ARG A 62 -7.61 -9.03 14.59
N GLU A 63 -7.57 -8.41 15.77
CA GLU A 63 -8.69 -8.42 16.72
C GLU A 63 -9.89 -7.68 16.15
N VAL A 64 -9.69 -6.49 15.56
CA VAL A 64 -10.76 -5.73 14.88
C VAL A 64 -11.36 -6.52 13.72
N ALA A 65 -10.51 -7.14 12.87
CA ALA A 65 -10.99 -7.96 11.77
C ALA A 65 -11.72 -9.23 12.24
N LYS A 66 -11.36 -9.75 13.43
CA LYS A 66 -12.05 -10.88 14.05
C LYS A 66 -13.43 -10.44 14.55
N GLU A 67 -13.52 -9.31 15.24
CA GLU A 67 -14.79 -8.73 15.70
C GLU A 67 -15.74 -8.47 14.52
N GLU A 68 -15.24 -7.89 13.42
CA GLU A 68 -16.04 -7.66 12.22
C GLU A 68 -16.58 -8.97 11.64
N ARG A 69 -15.78 -10.04 11.61
CA ARG A 69 -16.21 -11.36 11.14
C ARG A 69 -17.27 -11.96 12.06
N GLU A 70 -17.10 -11.85 13.36
CA GLU A 70 -18.07 -12.34 14.34
C GLU A 70 -19.42 -11.62 14.18
N ASN A 71 -19.40 -10.31 14.01
CA ASN A 71 -20.60 -9.52 13.73
C ASN A 71 -21.29 -9.94 12.43
N ARG A 72 -20.53 -10.19 11.36
CA ARG A 72 -21.08 -10.69 10.09
C ARG A 72 -21.68 -12.08 10.25
N ILE A 73 -21.02 -13.00 10.96
CA ILE A 73 -21.53 -14.36 11.19
C ILE A 73 -22.83 -14.31 12.00
N ALA A 74 -22.92 -13.43 13.00
CA ALA A 74 -24.13 -13.28 13.80
C ALA A 74 -25.34 -12.84 12.97
N LEU A 75 -25.14 -11.93 12.00
CA LEU A 75 -26.20 -11.43 11.12
C LEU A 75 -26.47 -12.33 9.91
N LEU A 76 -25.53 -13.19 9.52
CA LEU A 76 -25.58 -13.97 8.28
C LEU A 76 -26.84 -14.81 8.18
N ALA A 77 -27.21 -15.52 9.25
CA ALA A 77 -28.37 -16.43 9.21
C ALA A 77 -29.68 -15.69 8.94
N PHE A 78 -29.83 -14.49 9.49
CA PHE A 78 -31.01 -13.65 9.28
C PHE A 78 -31.08 -13.14 7.83
N LEU A 79 -29.98 -12.56 7.34
CA LEU A 79 -29.90 -12.05 5.97
C LEU A 79 -30.06 -13.16 4.92
N GLN A 80 -29.53 -14.35 5.19
CA GLN A 80 -29.69 -15.51 4.31
C GLN A 80 -31.14 -15.95 4.26
N ALA A 81 -31.84 -15.97 5.40
CA ALA A 81 -33.25 -16.35 5.44
C ALA A 81 -34.14 -15.36 4.66
N GLU A 82 -33.89 -14.05 4.78
CA GLU A 82 -34.60 -13.04 3.99
C GLU A 82 -34.35 -13.24 2.48
N ALA A 83 -33.09 -13.43 2.07
CA ALA A 83 -32.75 -13.67 0.67
C ALA A 83 -33.37 -14.96 0.13
N ASP A 84 -33.42 -16.04 0.93
CA ASP A 84 -34.03 -17.31 0.55
C ASP A 84 -35.56 -17.16 0.34
N VAL A 85 -36.24 -16.37 1.19
CA VAL A 85 -37.67 -16.08 1.03
C VAL A 85 -37.94 -15.31 -0.27
N GLU A 86 -37.19 -14.23 -0.51
CA GLU A 86 -37.30 -13.45 -1.75
C GLU A 86 -37.05 -14.30 -2.99
N TYR A 87 -36.05 -15.18 -2.92
CA TYR A 87 -35.71 -16.09 -4.01
C TYR A 87 -36.87 -17.05 -4.33
N LEU A 88 -37.47 -17.68 -3.31
CA LEU A 88 -38.59 -18.61 -3.51
C LEU A 88 -39.83 -17.90 -4.10
N GLU A 89 -40.07 -16.64 -3.74
CA GLU A 89 -41.15 -15.84 -4.34
C GLU A 89 -40.90 -15.55 -5.82
N GLN A 90 -39.67 -15.17 -6.17
CA GLN A 90 -39.27 -14.96 -7.56
C GLN A 90 -39.38 -16.25 -8.37
N GLU A 91 -38.93 -17.37 -7.81
CA GLU A 91 -38.99 -18.68 -8.45
C GLU A 91 -40.44 -19.10 -8.73
N LYS A 92 -41.37 -18.92 -7.76
CA LYS A 92 -42.80 -19.17 -7.97
C LYS A 92 -43.35 -18.36 -9.14
N HIS A 93 -43.04 -17.07 -9.19
CA HIS A 93 -43.51 -16.19 -10.26
C HIS A 93 -42.92 -16.55 -11.63
N ILE A 94 -41.65 -16.98 -11.68
CA ILE A 94 -41.02 -17.48 -12.91
C ILE A 94 -41.71 -18.77 -13.38
N LEU A 95 -41.97 -19.71 -12.48
CA LEU A 95 -42.66 -20.97 -12.77
C LEU A 95 -44.10 -20.73 -13.25
N GLU A 96 -44.82 -19.78 -12.66
CA GLU A 96 -46.16 -19.40 -13.11
C GLU A 96 -46.13 -18.79 -14.52
N LYS A 97 -45.17 -17.90 -14.80
CA LYS A 97 -44.96 -17.34 -16.13
C LYS A 97 -44.59 -18.41 -17.15
N GLU A 98 -43.69 -19.32 -16.80
CA GLU A 98 -43.31 -20.44 -17.65
C GLU A 98 -44.53 -21.30 -18.00
N ARG A 99 -45.34 -21.67 -17.00
CA ARG A 99 -46.60 -22.40 -17.21
C ARG A 99 -47.58 -21.65 -18.10
N GLN A 100 -47.62 -20.32 -18.05
CA GLN A 100 -48.50 -19.52 -18.91
C GLN A 100 -48.01 -19.44 -20.35
N VAL A 101 -46.71 -19.24 -20.55
CA VAL A 101 -46.10 -19.10 -21.88
C VAL A 101 -46.04 -20.44 -22.62
N MET A 102 -45.74 -21.53 -21.92
CA MET A 102 -45.46 -22.84 -22.53
C MET A 102 -46.68 -23.77 -22.63
N LYS A 103 -47.91 -23.29 -22.37
CA LYS A 103 -49.14 -24.12 -22.40
C LYS A 103 -49.36 -24.90 -23.69
N ASN A 104 -48.94 -24.32 -24.82
CA ASN A 104 -49.25 -24.84 -26.15
C ASN A 104 -48.09 -25.65 -26.77
N VAL A 105 -47.00 -25.87 -26.04
CA VAL A 105 -45.83 -26.58 -26.56
C VAL A 105 -45.92 -28.07 -26.19
N PRO A 106 -45.97 -29.00 -27.16
CA PRO A 106 -46.09 -30.42 -26.87
C PRO A 106 -44.82 -30.95 -26.20
N GLY A 107 -44.98 -31.73 -25.12
CA GLY A 107 -43.88 -32.38 -24.40
C GLY A 107 -43.15 -31.49 -23.39
N TRP A 108 -43.54 -30.22 -23.22
CA TRP A 108 -42.95 -29.33 -22.22
C TRP A 108 -43.55 -29.56 -20.82
N VAL A 109 -42.70 -29.83 -19.83
CA VAL A 109 -43.09 -29.96 -18.42
C VAL A 109 -42.53 -28.77 -17.65
N ALA A 110 -43.41 -27.85 -17.24
CA ALA A 110 -42.98 -26.65 -16.53
C ALA A 110 -42.34 -26.97 -15.17
N GLY A 111 -41.20 -26.36 -14.88
CA GLY A 111 -40.42 -26.62 -13.66
C GLY A 111 -39.63 -27.93 -13.66
N GLN A 112 -39.47 -28.59 -14.81
CA GLN A 112 -38.61 -29.76 -14.91
C GLN A 112 -37.14 -29.35 -14.76
N SER A 113 -36.41 -30.01 -13.83
CA SER A 113 -34.98 -29.77 -13.65
C SER A 113 -34.20 -30.15 -14.92
N PRO A 114 -33.33 -29.26 -15.43
CA PRO A 114 -32.39 -29.60 -16.52
C PRO A 114 -31.33 -30.63 -16.10
N TYR A 115 -31.15 -30.84 -14.79
CA TYR A 115 -30.13 -31.71 -14.24
C TYR A 115 -30.73 -33.08 -13.90
N HIS A 116 -29.94 -34.14 -14.15
CA HIS A 116 -30.32 -35.53 -13.85
C HIS A 116 -30.16 -35.89 -12.36
N SER A 117 -29.67 -34.98 -11.53
CA SER A 117 -29.47 -35.18 -10.09
C SER A 117 -30.61 -34.55 -9.29
N ASP A 118 -31.05 -35.20 -8.22
CA ASP A 118 -32.07 -34.66 -7.29
C ASP A 118 -31.54 -33.56 -6.37
N ARG A 119 -30.27 -33.17 -6.52
CA ARG A 119 -29.66 -32.09 -5.73
C ARG A 119 -30.11 -30.73 -6.27
N TYR A 120 -30.59 -29.87 -5.37
CA TYR A 120 -30.84 -28.47 -5.70
C TYR A 120 -29.55 -27.77 -6.15
N GLN A 121 -29.66 -27.01 -7.23
CA GLN A 121 -28.57 -26.22 -7.80
C GLN A 121 -29.05 -24.78 -7.98
N ALA A 122 -28.25 -23.84 -7.50
CA ALA A 122 -28.51 -22.43 -7.72
C ALA A 122 -28.52 -22.12 -9.24
N PRO A 123 -29.39 -21.22 -9.71
CA PRO A 123 -29.51 -20.91 -11.12
C PRO A 123 -28.21 -20.26 -11.63
N LEU A 124 -27.92 -20.44 -12.92
CA LEU A 124 -26.64 -20.04 -13.54
C LEU A 124 -26.27 -18.57 -13.32
N TRP A 125 -27.25 -17.66 -13.30
CA TRP A 125 -27.00 -16.23 -13.07
C TRP A 125 -26.63 -15.90 -11.62
N ALA A 126 -27.02 -16.74 -10.66
CA ALA A 126 -26.68 -16.60 -9.24
C ALA A 126 -25.33 -17.27 -8.90
N GLN A 127 -24.81 -18.13 -9.77
CA GLN A 127 -23.51 -18.74 -9.59
C GLN A 127 -22.41 -17.70 -9.85
N LYS A 128 -21.44 -17.65 -8.93
CA LYS A 128 -20.28 -16.78 -9.08
C LYS A 128 -19.42 -17.30 -10.24
N LYS A 129 -19.10 -16.42 -11.19
CA LYS A 129 -18.13 -16.72 -12.27
C LYS A 129 -16.75 -17.04 -11.72
#